data_AF-A0A8E2E848-F1
#
_entry.id   AF-A0A8E2E848-F1
#
_cell.length_a   1.000
_cell.length_b   1.000
_cell.length_c   1.000
_cell.angle_alpha   90.00
_cell.angle_beta   90.00
_cell.angle_gamma   90.00
#
_symmetry.space_group_name_H-M   'P 1'
#
loop_
_entity.id
_entity.type
_entity.pdbx_description
1 polymer ?
#
loop_
_entity_poly.entity_id
_entity_poly.type
_entity_poly.pdbx_seq_one_letter_code
_entity_poly.pdbx_strand_id
1 'polypeptide(L)'
;MPRTFTNDINVVQYTQYKVPPTPQPWPLPAFTPMEIDDYNGQGEPNVPPSLDQHDPTVLFLLFFTDEILDNRVDWTDEYAESHPPTDDKHTSRKILQLEANRQKRAILLSRRYWTLGPHLAVDKTIERFVAGALEIVNIPTKPTPKGVKIWVLANQGYVPD
;
A
#
# COMPACT_ATOMS: atom_id res chain seq x y z
N MET A 1 -22.83 -18.61 33.67
CA MET A 1 -22.19 -19.26 32.49
C MET A 1 -20.76 -18.74 32.41
N PRO A 2 -19.74 -19.56 32.71
CA PRO A 2 -18.35 -19.09 32.72
C PRO A 2 -17.81 -18.97 31.30
N ARG A 3 -17.05 -17.90 31.04
CA ARG A 3 -16.33 -17.67 29.78
C ARG A 3 -15.21 -18.72 29.67
N THR A 4 -15.24 -19.51 28.61
CA THR A 4 -14.11 -20.34 28.19
C THR A 4 -12.97 -19.44 27.76
N PHE A 5 -11.87 -19.45 28.53
CA PHE A 5 -10.60 -18.87 28.10
C PHE A 5 -10.02 -19.76 26.98
N THR A 6 -9.67 -19.15 25.86
CA THR A 6 -9.04 -19.79 24.71
C THR A 6 -7.61 -20.25 25.07
N ASN A 7 -7.23 -21.42 24.55
CA ASN A 7 -6.02 -22.19 24.89
C ASN A 7 -4.69 -21.63 24.34
N ASP A 8 -4.58 -20.34 24.03
CA ASP A 8 -3.42 -19.78 23.32
C ASP A 8 -2.28 -19.28 24.23
N ILE A 9 -2.41 -19.42 25.55
CA ILE A 9 -1.43 -18.87 26.51
C ILE A 9 -0.29 -19.87 26.85
N ASN A 10 -0.40 -21.16 26.49
CA ASN A 10 0.45 -22.21 27.09
C ASN A 10 1.33 -23.04 26.13
N VAL A 11 1.82 -22.50 25.00
CA VAL A 11 2.71 -23.28 24.10
C VAL A 11 4.18 -22.82 24.11
N VAL A 12 4.51 -21.68 24.72
CA VAL A 12 5.90 -21.21 24.78
C VAL A 12 6.41 -21.32 26.20
N GLN A 13 7.30 -22.29 26.45
CA GLN A 13 8.10 -22.27 27.68
C GLN A 13 8.91 -20.97 27.69
N TYR A 14 8.82 -20.21 28.78
CA TYR A 14 9.62 -19.01 29.02
C TYR A 14 11.09 -19.42 29.12
N THR A 15 11.79 -19.53 28.00
CA THR A 15 13.24 -19.50 28.01
C THR A 15 13.63 -18.08 28.38
N GLN A 16 14.11 -17.87 29.61
CA GLN A 16 14.81 -16.64 29.96
C GLN A 16 16.05 -16.55 29.06
N TYR A 17 15.91 -15.87 27.93
CA TYR A 17 17.05 -15.47 27.13
C TYR A 17 17.95 -14.61 28.03
N LYS A 18 19.21 -15.00 28.19
CA LYS A 18 20.21 -14.10 28.75
C LYS A 18 20.32 -12.94 27.77
N VAL A 19 19.76 -11.79 28.14
CA VAL A 19 19.88 -10.57 27.34
C VAL A 19 21.37 -10.23 27.34
N PRO A 20 22.07 -10.32 26.20
CA PRO A 20 23.44 -9.84 26.13
C PRO A 20 23.44 -8.35 26.50
N PRO A 21 24.54 -7.83 27.08
CA PRO A 21 24.62 -6.41 27.40
C PRO A 21 24.28 -5.61 26.14
N THR A 22 23.37 -4.64 26.29
CA THR A 22 22.96 -3.77 25.19
C THR A 22 24.23 -3.18 24.57
N PRO A 23 24.52 -3.47 23.28
CA PRO A 23 25.65 -2.84 22.63
C PRO A 23 25.46 -1.32 22.74
N GLN A 24 26.54 -0.61 23.05
CA GLN A 24 26.49 0.84 23.08
C GLN A 24 26.02 1.33 21.70
N PRO A 25 24.98 2.17 21.64
CA PRO A 25 24.52 2.69 20.37
C PRO A 25 25.69 3.42 19.71
N TRP A 26 25.83 3.23 18.40
CA TRP A 26 26.79 3.99 17.61
C TRP A 26 26.56 5.48 17.88
N PRO A 27 27.62 6.29 18.04
CA PRO A 27 27.46 7.72 18.15
C PRO A 27 26.69 8.18 16.91
N LEU A 28 25.58 8.88 17.13
CA LEU A 28 24.80 9.44 16.03
C LEU A 28 25.72 10.41 15.27
N PRO A 29 25.75 10.36 13.93
CA PRO A 29 26.44 11.39 13.17
C PRO A 29 25.88 12.76 13.54
N ALA A 30 26.71 13.80 13.43
CA ALA A 30 26.23 15.16 13.60
C ALA A 30 25.06 15.39 12.62
N PHE A 31 23.91 15.76 13.15
CA PHE A 31 22.75 16.06 12.34
C PHE A 31 22.97 17.40 11.64
N THR A 32 23.06 17.37 10.32
CA THR A 32 23.00 18.56 9.49
C THR A 32 21.66 18.51 8.74
N PRO A 33 20.77 19.50 8.93
CA PRO A 33 19.54 19.57 8.15
C PRO A 33 19.89 19.53 6.66
N MET A 34 19.10 18.78 5.89
CA MET A 34 19.20 18.79 4.44
C MET A 34 18.86 20.20 3.94
N GLU A 35 19.68 20.76 3.06
CA GLU A 35 19.34 22.01 2.40
C GLU A 35 18.14 21.78 1.49
N ILE A 36 17.13 22.63 1.63
CA ILE A 36 15.89 22.56 0.85
C ILE A 36 15.92 23.69 -0.15
N ASP A 37 16.10 23.33 -1.41
CA ASP A 37 15.90 24.25 -2.53
C ASP A 37 14.39 24.53 -2.68
N ASP A 38 14.03 25.80 -2.85
CA ASP A 38 12.65 26.27 -2.98
C ASP A 38 11.70 25.73 -1.89
N TYR A 39 11.88 26.20 -0.65
CA TYR A 39 11.08 25.78 0.51
C TYR A 39 9.55 25.85 0.28
N ASN A 40 9.08 26.77 -0.55
CA ASN A 40 7.65 26.94 -0.82
C ASN A 40 7.15 26.15 -2.04
N GLY A 41 8.02 25.34 -2.66
CA GLY A 41 7.69 24.49 -3.78
C GLY A 41 6.52 23.56 -3.45
N GLN A 42 5.50 23.54 -4.29
CA GLN A 42 4.31 22.71 -4.07
C GLN A 42 4.47 21.29 -4.63
N GLY A 43 5.54 21.04 -5.40
CA GLY A 43 5.61 19.93 -6.32
C GLY A 43 4.83 20.25 -7.60
N GLU A 44 5.11 19.49 -8.66
CA GLU A 44 4.54 19.76 -9.98
C GLU A 44 4.31 18.49 -10.78
N PRO A 45 3.27 18.46 -11.64
CA PRO A 45 3.06 17.34 -12.56
C PRO A 45 4.25 17.18 -13.50
N ASN A 46 4.81 15.96 -13.56
CA ASN A 46 5.84 15.57 -14.52
C ASN A 46 5.22 14.79 -15.68
N VAL A 47 4.27 15.41 -16.36
CA VAL A 47 3.49 14.80 -17.44
C VAL A 47 4.20 15.03 -18.79
N PRO A 48 4.19 14.06 -19.72
CA PRO A 48 4.80 14.26 -21.04
C PRO A 48 4.22 15.49 -21.74
N PRO A 49 5.06 16.37 -22.34
CA PRO A 49 4.59 17.63 -22.93
C PRO A 49 3.74 17.44 -24.19
N SER A 50 3.81 16.26 -24.83
CA SER A 50 2.97 15.89 -25.98
C SER A 50 1.56 15.42 -25.58
N LEU A 51 1.28 15.32 -24.29
CA LEU A 51 0.02 14.80 -23.76
C LEU A 51 -0.98 15.94 -23.55
N ASP A 52 -2.24 15.72 -23.94
CA ASP A 52 -3.31 16.66 -23.63
C ASP A 52 -3.67 16.59 -22.14
N GLN A 53 -3.30 17.61 -21.39
CA GLN A 53 -3.59 17.71 -19.95
C GLN A 53 -5.02 18.15 -19.66
N HIS A 54 -5.77 18.58 -20.68
CA HIS A 54 -7.18 18.94 -20.53
C HIS A 54 -8.11 17.75 -20.78
N ASP A 55 -7.59 16.65 -21.32
CA ASP A 55 -8.34 15.40 -21.48
C ASP A 55 -8.18 14.52 -20.22
N PRO A 56 -9.24 14.39 -19.40
CA PRO A 56 -9.20 13.58 -18.18
C PRO A 56 -8.99 12.08 -18.46
N THR A 57 -9.41 11.59 -19.63
CA THR A 57 -9.23 10.20 -20.02
C THR A 57 -7.76 9.92 -20.29
N VAL A 58 -7.08 10.83 -20.96
CA VAL A 58 -5.65 10.70 -21.25
C VAL A 58 -4.82 10.73 -19.97
N LEU A 59 -5.17 11.59 -19.01
CA LEU A 59 -4.53 11.60 -17.69
C LEU A 59 -4.77 10.31 -16.90
N PHE A 60 -5.99 9.76 -16.95
CA PHE A 60 -6.31 8.49 -16.31
C PHE A 60 -5.49 7.33 -16.87
N LEU A 61 -5.32 7.28 -18.20
CA LEU A 61 -4.57 6.22 -18.89
C LEU A 61 -3.05 6.24 -18.58
N LEU A 62 -2.51 7.32 -17.99
CA LEU A 62 -1.14 7.32 -17.46
C LEU A 62 -0.92 6.30 -16.34
N PHE A 63 -1.94 6.10 -15.51
CA PHE A 63 -1.90 5.20 -14.36
C PHE A 63 -2.50 3.82 -14.68
N PHE A 64 -3.49 3.80 -15.57
CA PHE A 64 -4.16 2.60 -16.05
C PHE A 64 -3.82 2.35 -17.51
N THR A 65 -2.57 1.99 -17.76
CA THR A 65 -2.07 1.70 -19.12
C THR A 65 -2.86 0.57 -19.76
N ASP A 66 -2.95 0.54 -21.10
CA ASP A 66 -3.60 -0.54 -21.86
C ASP A 66 -3.14 -1.91 -21.40
N GLU A 67 -1.83 -2.11 -21.17
CA GLU A 67 -1.31 -3.38 -20.63
C GLU A 67 -1.94 -3.80 -19.29
N ILE A 68 -2.22 -2.86 -18.38
CA ILE A 68 -2.87 -3.15 -17.09
C ILE A 68 -4.35 -3.51 -17.32
N LEU A 69 -5.01 -2.81 -18.23
CA LEU A 69 -6.42 -3.03 -18.58
C LEU A 69 -6.60 -4.35 -19.32
N ASP A 70 -5.79 -4.63 -20.33
CA ASP A 70 -5.78 -5.87 -21.10
C ASP A 70 -5.49 -7.06 -20.21
N ASN A 71 -4.47 -6.95 -19.34
CA ASN A 71 -4.23 -7.96 -18.31
C ASN A 71 -5.53 -8.22 -17.52
N ARG A 72 -6.19 -7.18 -16.99
CA ARG A 72 -7.44 -7.37 -16.21
C ARG A 72 -8.51 -8.12 -16.99
N VAL A 73 -8.68 -7.84 -18.28
CA VAL A 73 -9.60 -8.56 -19.16
C VAL A 73 -9.19 -10.03 -19.25
N ASP A 74 -7.96 -10.32 -19.64
CA ASP A 74 -7.44 -11.68 -19.79
C ASP A 74 -7.63 -12.52 -18.50
N TRP A 75 -7.33 -11.95 -17.33
CA TRP A 75 -7.49 -12.65 -16.05
C TRP A 75 -8.96 -12.87 -15.68
N THR A 76 -9.83 -11.92 -16.00
CA THR A 76 -11.27 -12.03 -15.71
C THR A 76 -11.90 -13.11 -16.60
N ASP A 77 -11.48 -13.16 -17.86
CA ASP A 77 -11.92 -14.17 -18.82
C ASP A 77 -11.38 -15.56 -18.44
N GLU A 78 -10.07 -15.70 -18.14
CA GLU A 78 -9.47 -16.97 -17.66
C GLU A 78 -10.18 -17.45 -16.38
N TYR A 79 -10.50 -16.55 -15.46
CA TYR A 79 -11.22 -16.89 -14.24
C TYR A 79 -12.66 -17.36 -14.54
N ALA A 80 -13.38 -16.65 -15.40
CA ALA A 80 -14.74 -17.00 -15.80
C ALA A 80 -14.81 -18.36 -16.52
N GLU A 81 -13.82 -18.67 -17.37
CA GLU A 81 -13.70 -19.95 -18.06
C GLU A 81 -13.33 -21.11 -17.12
N SER A 82 -12.41 -20.87 -16.19
CA SER A 82 -11.94 -21.89 -15.23
C SER A 82 -12.89 -22.14 -14.06
N HIS A 83 -13.76 -21.17 -13.75
CA HIS A 83 -14.76 -21.24 -12.69
C HIS A 83 -16.16 -20.96 -13.27
N PRO A 84 -16.68 -21.83 -14.16
CA PRO A 84 -18.09 -21.78 -14.53
C PRO A 84 -18.92 -21.85 -13.24
N PRO A 85 -20.14 -21.28 -13.20
CA PRO A 85 -20.92 -21.07 -11.97
C PRO A 85 -21.24 -22.39 -11.26
N THR A 86 -20.27 -22.85 -10.47
CA THR A 86 -20.30 -24.01 -9.60
C THR A 86 -19.36 -23.71 -8.44
N ASP A 87 -19.88 -23.99 -7.26
CA ASP A 87 -19.40 -23.58 -5.95
C ASP A 87 -18.17 -24.41 -5.56
N ASP A 88 -16.94 -23.89 -5.72
CA ASP A 88 -15.95 -23.98 -4.63
C ASP A 88 -14.65 -23.17 -4.85
N LYS A 89 -14.07 -22.79 -3.72
CA LYS A 89 -12.84 -21.99 -3.57
C LYS A 89 -11.59 -22.84 -3.65
N HIS A 90 -10.64 -22.51 -4.55
CA HIS A 90 -9.23 -22.37 -4.16
C HIS A 90 -8.35 -21.78 -5.28
N THR A 91 -7.84 -20.55 -5.13
CA THR A 91 -6.58 -20.13 -5.79
C THR A 91 -5.98 -18.95 -5.04
N SER A 92 -5.09 -19.17 -4.07
CA SER A 92 -4.71 -18.09 -3.12
C SER A 92 -3.28 -17.54 -3.29
N ARG A 93 -2.33 -18.25 -3.93
CA ARG A 93 -0.94 -17.76 -4.00
C ARG A 93 -0.58 -17.01 -5.28
N LYS A 94 -1.08 -17.46 -6.45
CA LYS A 94 -0.83 -16.79 -7.74
C LYS A 94 -1.46 -15.39 -7.77
N ILE A 95 -2.68 -15.27 -7.25
CA ILE A 95 -3.44 -14.01 -7.18
C ILE A 95 -2.71 -12.97 -6.33
N LEU A 96 -2.23 -13.34 -5.13
CA LEU A 96 -1.54 -12.41 -4.23
C LEU A 96 -0.26 -11.82 -4.84
N GLN A 97 0.53 -12.63 -5.55
CA GLN A 97 1.76 -12.14 -6.19
C GLN A 97 1.46 -11.17 -7.35
N LEU A 98 0.40 -11.43 -8.11
CA LEU A 98 -0.03 -10.57 -9.20
C LEU A 98 -0.56 -9.24 -8.69
N GLU A 99 -1.37 -9.25 -7.62
CA GLU A 99 -1.84 -8.03 -6.97
C GLU A 99 -0.67 -7.19 -6.43
N ALA A 100 0.33 -7.83 -5.80
CA ALA A 100 1.53 -7.12 -5.36
C ALA A 100 2.30 -6.49 -6.53
N ASN A 101 2.39 -7.17 -7.69
CA ASN A 101 3.05 -6.62 -8.88
C ASN A 101 2.27 -5.44 -9.48
N ARG A 102 0.92 -5.49 -9.46
CA ARG A 102 0.05 -4.39 -9.91
C ARG A 102 0.19 -3.17 -9.03
N GLN A 103 0.18 -3.34 -7.70
CA GLN A 103 0.38 -2.26 -6.75
C GLN A 103 1.74 -1.58 -6.94
N LYS A 104 2.82 -2.36 -7.09
CA LYS A 104 4.15 -1.83 -7.38
C LYS A 104 4.18 -0.98 -8.64
N ARG A 105 3.51 -1.43 -9.71
CA ARG A 105 3.45 -0.69 -10.97
C ARG A 105 2.70 0.64 -10.83
N ALA A 106 1.57 0.65 -10.12
CA ALA A 106 0.83 1.87 -9.82
C ALA A 106 1.68 2.89 -9.05
N ILE A 107 2.41 2.44 -8.02
CA ILE A 107 3.35 3.29 -7.27
C ILE A 107 4.46 3.84 -8.18
N LEU A 108 5.06 3.00 -9.03
CA LEU A 108 6.11 3.42 -9.96
C LEU A 108 5.63 4.50 -10.94
N LEU A 109 4.42 4.34 -11.49
CA LEU A 109 3.81 5.35 -12.37
C LEU A 109 3.51 6.63 -11.59
N SER A 110 3.00 6.51 -10.35
CA SER A 110 2.72 7.67 -9.51
C SER A 110 3.98 8.50 -9.21
N ARG A 111 5.10 7.86 -8.88
CA ARG A 111 6.38 8.56 -8.69
C ARG A 111 6.93 9.16 -9.97
N ARG A 112 6.62 8.56 -11.13
CA ARG A 112 7.13 9.03 -12.42
C ARG A 112 6.49 10.34 -12.87
N TYR A 113 5.19 10.49 -12.66
CA TYR A 113 4.41 11.61 -13.20
C TYR A 113 4.25 12.79 -12.23
N TRP A 114 5.02 12.81 -11.14
CA TRP A 114 5.00 13.92 -10.18
C TRP A 114 6.38 14.19 -9.61
N THR A 115 6.80 15.45 -9.68
CA THR A 115 7.99 15.96 -9.00
C THR A 115 7.60 16.42 -7.61
N LEU A 116 8.22 15.86 -6.57
CA LEU A 116 7.89 16.19 -5.18
C LEU A 116 8.37 17.59 -4.80
N GLY A 117 7.50 18.34 -4.12
CA GLY A 117 7.92 19.51 -3.36
C GLY A 117 8.49 19.14 -1.97
N PRO A 118 9.08 20.10 -1.24
CA PRO A 118 9.63 19.89 0.10
C PRO A 118 8.62 19.51 1.19
N HIS A 119 7.33 19.76 0.97
CA HIS A 119 6.28 19.51 1.96
C HIS A 119 5.60 18.16 1.74
N LEU A 120 6.06 17.16 2.49
CA LEU A 120 5.53 15.80 2.47
C LEU A 120 4.73 15.49 3.74
N ALA A 121 3.67 14.70 3.60
CA ALA A 121 2.90 14.16 4.70
C ALA A 121 2.86 12.63 4.60
N VAL A 122 3.11 11.95 5.73
CA VAL A 122 2.94 10.50 5.84
C VAL A 122 1.82 10.21 6.83
N ASP A 123 0.78 9.54 6.38
CA ASP A 123 -0.30 9.10 7.27
C ASP A 123 -0.88 7.75 6.81
N LYS A 124 -1.89 7.30 7.54
CA LYS A 124 -2.58 6.02 7.39
C LYS A 124 -3.95 6.27 6.75
N THR A 125 -4.21 5.60 5.63
CA THR A 125 -5.56 5.43 5.10
C THR A 125 -6.10 4.04 5.44
N ILE A 126 -7.43 3.90 5.47
CA ILE A 126 -8.10 2.62 5.68
C ILE A 126 -9.07 2.40 4.53
N GLU A 127 -8.88 1.28 3.84
CA GLU A 127 -9.88 0.75 2.91
C GLU A 127 -10.77 -0.24 3.66
N ARG A 128 -12.07 0.05 3.73
CA ARG A 128 -13.02 -0.80 4.46
C ARG A 128 -13.02 -2.20 3.85
N PHE A 129 -12.76 -3.20 4.68
CA PHE A 129 -12.82 -4.61 4.31
C PHE A 129 -13.24 -5.44 5.52
N VAL A 130 -14.20 -6.36 5.33
CA VAL A 130 -14.88 -7.07 6.43
C VAL A 130 -14.79 -8.60 6.29
N ALA A 131 -14.14 -9.11 5.24
CA ALA A 131 -13.98 -10.57 5.06
C ALA A 131 -12.84 -11.14 5.91
N GLY A 132 -12.53 -12.43 5.80
CA GLY A 132 -11.50 -13.11 6.60
C GLY A 132 -10.05 -12.87 6.15
N ALA A 133 -9.69 -11.67 5.69
CA ALA A 133 -8.29 -11.39 5.32
C ALA A 133 -7.40 -11.26 6.57
N LEU A 134 -6.18 -11.78 6.46
CA LEU A 134 -5.20 -11.85 7.56
C LEU A 134 -4.70 -10.47 8.01
N GLU A 135 -4.78 -9.47 7.13
CA GLU A 135 -4.15 -8.16 7.32
C GLU A 135 -5.13 -7.06 7.76
N ILE A 136 -6.37 -7.42 8.09
CA ILE A 136 -7.39 -6.47 8.54
C ILE A 136 -7.04 -5.96 9.94
N VAL A 137 -7.13 -4.64 10.10
CA VAL A 137 -6.99 -3.98 11.40
C VAL A 137 -8.32 -3.35 11.83
N ASN A 138 -8.45 -3.12 13.14
CA ASN A 138 -9.54 -2.34 13.73
C ASN A 138 -8.97 -1.07 14.36
N ILE A 139 -9.27 0.10 13.79
CA ILE A 139 -8.89 1.42 14.27
C ILE A 139 -10.15 2.19 14.67
N PRO A 140 -10.55 2.17 15.96
CA PRO A 140 -11.86 2.67 16.42
C PRO A 140 -12.14 4.14 16.13
N THR A 141 -11.10 4.96 15.99
CA THR A 141 -11.22 6.41 15.79
C THR A 141 -11.46 6.82 14.34
N LYS A 142 -11.39 5.88 13.38
CA LYS A 142 -11.63 6.18 11.96
C LYS A 142 -13.11 5.96 11.61
N PRO A 143 -13.69 6.73 10.65
CA PRO A 143 -15.09 6.56 10.24
C PRO A 143 -15.45 5.15 9.76
N THR A 144 -14.45 4.45 9.22
CA THR A 144 -14.52 3.04 8.83
C THR A 144 -13.52 2.25 9.69
N PRO A 145 -13.93 1.72 10.86
CA PRO A 145 -12.97 1.20 11.84
C PRO A 145 -12.25 -0.07 11.39
N LYS A 146 -12.92 -0.93 10.61
CA LYS A 146 -12.39 -2.22 10.17
C LYS A 146 -12.02 -2.18 8.69
N GLY A 147 -10.80 -2.55 8.38
CA GLY A 147 -10.32 -2.61 7.00
C GLY A 147 -8.84 -2.88 6.86
N VAL A 148 -8.37 -2.81 5.61
CA VAL A 148 -6.95 -2.88 5.27
C VAL A 148 -6.34 -1.50 5.53
N LYS A 149 -5.27 -1.47 6.31
CA LYS A 149 -4.51 -0.24 6.58
C LYS A 149 -3.42 -0.09 5.53
N ILE A 150 -3.38 1.08 4.90
CA ILE A 150 -2.38 1.43 3.91
C ILE A 150 -1.64 2.67 4.43
N TRP A 151 -0.31 2.64 4.37
CA TRP A 151 0.52 3.83 4.61
C TRP A 151 0.61 4.62 3.32
N VAL A 152 0.48 5.93 3.42
CA VAL A 152 0.45 6.84 2.27
C VAL A 152 1.43 7.97 2.52
N LEU A 153 2.32 8.20 1.56
CA LEU A 153 3.06 9.44 1.39
C LEU A 153 2.25 10.35 0.48
N ALA A 154 2.10 11.61 0.85
CA ALA A 154 1.38 12.61 0.07
C ALA A 154 2.16 13.92 -0.07
N ASN A 155 1.99 14.57 -1.21
CA ASN A 155 2.51 15.91 -1.50
C ASN A 155 1.37 16.73 -2.12
N GLN A 156 0.87 17.76 -1.41
CA GLN A 156 -0.24 18.61 -1.87
C GLN A 156 -1.47 17.85 -2.40
N GLY A 157 -1.81 16.71 -1.77
CA GLY A 157 -2.95 15.87 -2.17
C GLY A 157 -2.64 14.84 -3.26
N TYR A 158 -1.46 14.89 -3.88
CA TYR A 158 -0.96 13.83 -4.75
C TYR A 158 -0.33 12.70 -3.93
N VAL A 159 -0.51 11.44 -4.36
CA VAL A 159 -0.07 10.24 -3.63
C VAL A 159 1.05 9.52 -4.40
N PRO A 160 2.33 9.87 -4.18
CA PRO A 160 3.47 9.22 -4.83
C PRO A 160 3.79 7.82 -4.29
N ASP A 161 3.38 7.46 -3.07
CA ASP A 161 3.71 6.18 -2.42
C ASP A 161 2.66 5.72 -1.41
#